data_AF-A0A136MU28-F1
#
_entry.id   AF-A0A136MU28-F1
#
_cell.length_a   1.000
_cell.length_b   1.000
_cell.length_c   1.000
_cell.angle_alpha   90.00
_cell.angle_beta   90.00
_cell.angle_gamma   90.00
#
_symmetry.space_group_name_H-M   'P 1'
#
loop_
_entity.id
_entity.type
_entity.pdbx_description
1 polymer ?
#
loop_
_entity_poly.entity_id
_entity_poly.type
_entity_poly.pdbx_seq_one_letter_code
_entity_poly.pdbx_strand_id
1 'polypeptide(L)'
;MISQIFSMLGHFLNSFGDTKGSAWKYMIYSGLIAVALLTIMVFGIWKLSAIGGAWIASLIPWQWAHETVLFSFVIGIAFGLLCWIVMKYIMLIMMSPLLSLVSEKLEQKIKGVPVKSRFNVAGSLARTIRVNSRNLLREVVFSVFLLLASLIPVLNVFAIALLFLLQAYFVGFGIMDYYLERHYTYRETVTKVYQHKWAAITLGAIFIGMILIPVIGAVMASYFTTVAATRYFSVIESEQTA
;
A
#
# COMPACT_ATOMS: atom_id res chain seq x y z
N MET A 1 11.60 -11.87 13.62
CA MET A 1 11.91 -10.68 12.77
C MET A 1 12.56 -11.12 11.47
N ILE A 2 13.80 -11.60 11.50
CA ILE A 2 14.57 -11.99 10.31
C ILE A 2 13.85 -13.07 9.49
N SER A 3 13.29 -14.09 10.16
CA SER A 3 12.51 -15.15 9.51
C SER A 3 11.33 -14.63 8.68
N GLN A 4 10.62 -13.60 9.16
CA GLN A 4 9.48 -13.00 8.46
C GLN A 4 9.93 -12.31 7.17
N ILE A 5 11.07 -11.61 7.20
CA ILE A 5 11.63 -10.90 6.06
C ILE A 5 12.05 -11.91 4.97
N PHE A 6 12.86 -12.91 5.34
CA PHE A 6 13.34 -13.91 4.39
C PHE A 6 12.21 -14.79 3.84
N SER A 7 11.25 -15.18 4.68
CA SER A 7 10.07 -15.93 4.22
C SER A 7 9.26 -15.10 3.22
N MET A 8 8.95 -13.83 3.52
CA MET A 8 8.20 -12.97 2.61
C MET A 8 8.94 -12.74 1.28
N LEU A 9 10.26 -12.52 1.31
CA LEU A 9 11.08 -12.44 0.11
C LEU A 9 11.04 -13.75 -0.70
N GLY A 10 11.15 -14.90 -0.05
CA GLY A 10 11.06 -16.21 -0.69
C GLY A 10 9.71 -16.43 -1.37
N HIS A 11 8.60 -16.11 -0.70
CA HIS A 11 7.27 -16.21 -1.28
C HIS A 11 7.07 -15.26 -2.46
N PHE A 12 7.63 -14.05 -2.39
CA PHE A 12 7.65 -13.11 -3.50
C PHE A 12 8.45 -13.62 -4.69
N LEU A 13 9.67 -14.14 -4.51
CA LEU A 13 10.44 -14.71 -5.61
C LEU A 13 9.74 -15.92 -6.23
N ASN A 14 9.11 -16.75 -5.42
CA ASN A 14 8.32 -17.88 -5.91
C ASN A 14 7.04 -17.45 -6.65
N SER A 15 6.57 -16.22 -6.46
CA SER A 15 5.36 -15.72 -7.11
C SER A 15 5.53 -15.56 -8.63
N PHE A 16 6.76 -15.32 -9.11
CA PHE A 16 7.08 -15.25 -10.55
C PHE A 16 6.81 -16.58 -11.28
N GLY A 17 6.95 -17.71 -10.58
CA GLY A 17 6.66 -19.03 -11.13
C GLY A 17 5.16 -19.32 -11.37
N ASP A 18 4.27 -18.51 -10.80
CA ASP A 18 2.81 -18.71 -10.86
C ASP A 18 2.13 -17.97 -12.02
N THR A 19 2.91 -17.54 -13.01
CA THR A 19 2.46 -16.81 -14.20
C THR A 19 1.75 -17.68 -15.24
N LYS A 20 1.67 -19.00 -15.02
CA LYS A 20 1.13 -19.95 -16.01
C LYS A 20 -0.41 -20.02 -15.98
N GLY A 21 -1.03 -20.03 -17.16
CA GLY A 21 -2.47 -20.31 -17.35
C GLY A 21 -3.39 -19.11 -17.11
N SER A 22 -4.53 -19.32 -16.43
CA SER A 22 -5.55 -18.29 -16.19
C SER A 22 -5.07 -17.12 -15.31
N ALA A 23 -4.00 -17.33 -14.53
CA ALA A 23 -3.32 -16.31 -13.73
C ALA A 23 -2.79 -15.12 -14.56
N TRP A 24 -2.32 -15.37 -15.79
CA TRP A 24 -1.82 -14.34 -16.69
C TRP A 24 -2.88 -13.28 -17.00
N LYS A 25 -4.14 -13.70 -17.18
CA LYS A 25 -5.27 -12.79 -17.45
C LYS A 25 -5.49 -11.87 -16.25
N TYR A 26 -5.53 -12.42 -15.03
CA TYR A 26 -5.71 -11.64 -13.80
C TYR A 26 -4.57 -10.65 -13.56
N MET A 27 -3.33 -11.07 -13.82
CA MET A 27 -2.17 -10.19 -13.75
C MET A 27 -2.33 -8.99 -14.71
N ILE A 28 -2.64 -9.22 -15.98
CA ILE A 28 -2.85 -8.13 -16.95
C ILE A 28 -4.02 -7.23 -16.55
N TYR A 29 -5.17 -7.78 -16.15
CA TYR A 29 -6.32 -6.96 -15.74
C TYR A 29 -5.98 -6.08 -14.53
N SER A 30 -5.39 -6.65 -13.49
CA SER A 30 -4.98 -5.90 -12.31
C SER A 30 -3.93 -4.85 -12.61
N GLY A 31 -2.99 -5.17 -13.51
CA GLY A 31 -1.94 -4.23 -13.90
C GLY A 31 -2.43 -3.09 -14.78
N LEU A 32 -3.32 -3.34 -15.73
CA LEU A 32 -3.93 -2.29 -16.56
C LEU A 32 -4.71 -1.29 -15.70
N ILE A 33 -5.50 -1.78 -14.74
CA ILE A 33 -6.26 -0.90 -13.85
C ILE A 33 -5.29 -0.17 -12.89
N ALA A 34 -4.22 -0.82 -12.41
CA ALA A 34 -3.19 -0.16 -11.62
C ALA A 34 -2.50 0.98 -12.40
N VAL A 35 -2.13 0.77 -13.66
CA VAL A 35 -1.55 1.81 -14.53
C VAL A 35 -2.53 2.94 -14.80
N ALA A 36 -3.81 2.62 -15.06
CA ALA A 36 -4.84 3.63 -15.26
C ALA A 36 -5.03 4.48 -14.00
N LEU A 37 -5.15 3.86 -12.83
CA LEU A 37 -5.26 4.56 -11.54
C LEU A 37 -4.02 5.38 -11.22
N LEU A 38 -2.81 4.86 -11.47
CA LEU A 38 -1.56 5.60 -11.28
C LEU A 38 -1.50 6.83 -12.19
N THR A 39 -1.91 6.70 -13.45
CA THR A 39 -1.98 7.84 -14.38
C THR A 39 -2.95 8.91 -13.89
N ILE A 40 -4.16 8.50 -13.48
CA ILE A 40 -5.19 9.39 -12.90
C ILE A 40 -4.66 10.06 -11.63
N MET A 41 -3.96 9.30 -10.78
CA MET A 41 -3.37 9.79 -9.54
C MET A 41 -2.29 10.84 -9.80
N VAL A 42 -1.33 10.58 -10.70
CA VAL A 42 -0.27 11.54 -11.03
C VAL A 42 -0.85 12.81 -11.63
N PHE A 43 -1.79 12.68 -12.56
CA PHE A 43 -2.48 13.83 -13.15
C PHE A 43 -3.29 14.62 -12.12
N GLY A 44 -4.01 13.91 -11.25
CA GLY A 44 -4.80 14.47 -10.16
C GLY A 44 -3.92 15.24 -9.16
N ILE A 45 -2.80 14.66 -8.73
CA ILE A 45 -1.83 15.32 -7.84
C ILE A 45 -1.30 16.59 -8.51
N TRP A 46 -0.90 16.54 -9.78
CA TRP A 46 -0.36 17.71 -10.47
C TRP A 46 -1.36 18.87 -10.57
N LYS A 47 -2.64 18.57 -10.83
CA LYS A 47 -3.71 19.58 -10.87
C LYS A 47 -4.08 20.09 -9.48
N LEU A 48 -4.23 19.18 -8.51
CA LEU A 48 -4.61 19.53 -7.14
C LEU A 48 -3.48 20.27 -6.42
N SER A 49 -2.22 19.96 -6.68
CA SER A 49 -1.09 20.58 -5.97
C SER A 49 -0.94 22.05 -6.28
N ALA A 50 -1.19 22.45 -7.53
CA ALA A 50 -1.19 23.86 -7.92
C ALA A 50 -2.31 24.64 -7.22
N ILE A 51 -3.53 24.10 -7.19
CA ILE A 51 -4.71 24.75 -6.61
C ILE A 51 -4.62 24.77 -5.08
N GLY A 52 -4.35 23.62 -4.47
CA GLY A 52 -4.27 23.47 -3.03
C GLY A 52 -3.06 24.16 -2.41
N GLY A 53 -1.92 24.18 -3.10
CA GLY A 53 -0.75 24.94 -2.68
C GLY A 53 -1.04 26.44 -2.64
N ALA A 54 -1.68 26.99 -3.69
CA ALA A 54 -2.10 28.39 -3.71
C ALA A 54 -3.14 28.71 -2.62
N TRP A 55 -4.08 27.80 -2.39
CA TRP A 55 -5.09 27.96 -1.33
C TRP A 55 -4.46 27.97 0.07
N ILE A 56 -3.54 27.05 0.35
CA ILE A 56 -2.81 27.03 1.63
C ILE A 56 -1.94 28.29 1.80
N ALA A 57 -1.25 28.72 0.74
CA ALA A 57 -0.46 29.94 0.78
C ALA A 57 -1.33 31.15 1.18
N SER A 58 -2.55 31.27 0.64
CA SER A 58 -3.47 32.36 0.95
C SER A 58 -3.97 32.41 2.40
N LEU A 59 -3.88 31.29 3.14
CA LEU A 59 -4.27 31.20 4.55
C LEU A 59 -3.16 31.65 5.52
N ILE A 60 -1.95 31.91 5.01
CA ILE A 60 -0.78 32.23 5.81
C ILE A 60 -0.68 33.76 5.95
N PRO A 61 -0.93 34.35 7.14
CA PRO A 61 -1.01 35.80 7.30
C PRO A 61 0.34 36.54 7.14
N TRP A 62 1.45 35.82 7.01
CA TRP A 62 2.79 36.40 6.92
C TRP A 62 3.10 36.85 5.49
N GLN A 63 3.27 38.17 5.30
CA GLN A 63 3.56 38.79 3.99
C GLN A 63 4.90 38.34 3.39
N TRP A 64 5.94 38.16 4.22
CA TRP A 64 7.26 37.67 3.76
C TRP A 64 7.20 36.26 3.14
N ALA A 65 6.21 35.47 3.55
CA ALA A 65 5.99 34.12 3.03
C ALA A 65 5.42 34.14 1.61
N HIS A 66 4.68 35.19 1.24
CA HIS A 66 4.10 35.35 -0.11
C HIS A 66 5.12 35.82 -1.14
N GLU A 67 6.14 36.58 -0.71
CA GLU A 67 7.16 37.16 -1.60
C GLU A 67 8.31 36.19 -1.91
N THR A 68 8.47 35.13 -1.12
CA THR A 68 9.60 34.20 -1.26
C THR A 68 9.20 33.00 -2.13
N VAL A 69 9.76 32.90 -3.34
CA VAL A 69 9.56 31.76 -4.26
C VAL A 69 9.86 30.41 -3.60
N LEU A 70 10.86 30.36 -2.70
CA LEU A 70 11.21 29.15 -1.94
C LEU A 70 10.07 28.69 -1.01
N PHE A 71 9.34 29.62 -0.39
CA PHE A 71 8.26 29.27 0.54
C PHE A 71 7.06 28.66 -0.19
N SER A 72 6.65 29.28 -1.30
CA SER A 72 5.62 28.74 -2.21
C SER A 72 6.01 27.36 -2.76
N PHE A 73 7.29 27.15 -3.06
CA PHE A 73 7.81 25.86 -3.52
C PHE A 73 7.73 24.78 -2.42
N VAL A 74 8.14 25.10 -1.19
CA VAL A 74 8.07 24.17 -0.05
C VAL A 74 6.64 23.77 0.28
N ILE A 75 5.70 24.72 0.28
CA ILE A 75 4.28 24.44 0.50
C ILE A 75 3.71 23.55 -0.61
N GLY A 76 4.06 23.86 -1.87
CA GLY A 76 3.64 23.04 -3.01
C GLY A 76 4.12 21.59 -2.90
N ILE A 77 5.37 21.37 -2.47
CA ILE A 77 5.91 20.03 -2.21
C ILE A 77 5.18 19.35 -1.05
N ALA A 78 5.03 20.03 0.08
CA ALA A 78 4.37 19.46 1.26
C ALA A 78 2.92 19.03 0.93
N PHE A 79 2.18 19.86 0.19
CA PHE A 79 0.85 19.52 -0.25
C PHE A 79 0.84 18.40 -1.30
N GLY A 80 1.79 18.39 -2.24
CA GLY A 80 1.97 17.30 -3.19
C GLY A 80 2.21 15.95 -2.50
N LEU A 81 3.04 15.92 -1.46
CA LEU A 81 3.29 14.73 -0.62
C LEU A 81 2.01 14.29 0.12
N LEU A 82 1.23 15.23 0.65
CA LEU A 82 -0.03 14.92 1.29
C LEU A 82 -1.05 14.32 0.29
N CYS A 83 -1.18 14.92 -0.90
CA CYS A 83 -1.99 14.36 -1.98
C CYS A 83 -1.52 12.97 -2.41
N TRP A 84 -0.20 12.74 -2.50
CA TRP A 84 0.38 11.44 -2.78
C TRP A 84 -0.05 10.38 -1.77
N ILE A 85 0.06 10.70 -0.47
CA ILE A 85 -0.37 9.78 0.61
C ILE A 85 -1.85 9.45 0.46
N VAL A 86 -2.73 10.45 0.28
CA VAL A 86 -4.18 10.24 0.16
C VAL A 86 -4.52 9.40 -1.09
N MET A 87 -3.97 9.76 -2.24
CA MET A 87 -4.27 9.08 -3.51
C MET A 87 -3.81 7.62 -3.51
N LYS A 88 -2.68 7.31 -2.84
CA LYS A 88 -2.21 5.92 -2.65
C LYS A 88 -3.27 5.06 -1.95
N TYR A 89 -3.93 5.58 -0.92
CA TYR A 89 -5.00 4.83 -0.23
C TYR A 89 -6.27 4.70 -1.07
N ILE A 90 -6.61 5.72 -1.86
CA ILE A 90 -7.70 5.62 -2.84
C ILE A 90 -7.42 4.50 -3.83
N MET A 91 -6.19 4.39 -4.35
CA MET A 91 -5.78 3.31 -5.23
C MET A 91 -5.94 1.93 -4.56
N LEU A 92 -5.47 1.75 -3.32
CA LEU A 92 -5.61 0.49 -2.59
C LEU A 92 -7.08 0.10 -2.35
N ILE A 93 -7.94 1.08 -2.08
CA ILE A 93 -9.38 0.87 -1.92
C ILE A 93 -10.02 0.44 -3.24
N MET A 94 -9.69 1.13 -4.34
CA MET A 94 -10.27 0.82 -5.65
C MET A 94 -9.80 -0.52 -6.22
N MET A 95 -8.56 -0.90 -5.93
CA MET A 95 -8.00 -2.20 -6.31
C MET A 95 -8.52 -3.36 -5.48
N SER A 96 -9.09 -3.10 -4.30
CA SER A 96 -9.43 -4.14 -3.33
C SER A 96 -10.34 -5.26 -3.84
N PRO A 97 -11.48 -4.97 -4.51
CA PRO A 97 -12.35 -6.04 -5.00
C PRO A 97 -11.62 -6.99 -5.95
N LEU A 98 -10.77 -6.43 -6.82
CA LEU A 98 -10.03 -7.22 -7.80
C LEU A 98 -8.92 -8.04 -7.14
N LEU A 99 -8.13 -7.42 -6.25
CA LEU A 99 -7.02 -8.10 -5.60
C LEU A 99 -7.49 -9.14 -4.57
N SER A 100 -8.64 -8.91 -3.93
CA SER A 100 -9.31 -9.91 -3.10
C SER A 100 -9.74 -11.14 -3.92
N LEU A 101 -10.31 -10.95 -5.12
CA LEU A 101 -10.64 -12.07 -6.03
C LEU A 101 -9.41 -12.86 -6.47
N VAL A 102 -8.30 -12.16 -6.77
CA VAL A 102 -7.03 -12.81 -7.12
C VAL A 102 -6.52 -13.67 -5.96
N SER A 103 -6.54 -13.10 -4.76
CA SER A 103 -6.19 -13.79 -3.52
C SER A 103 -7.07 -15.03 -3.29
N GLU A 104 -8.38 -14.95 -3.58
CA GLU A 104 -9.33 -16.07 -3.39
C GLU A 104 -9.02 -17.23 -4.34
N LYS A 105 -8.85 -16.92 -5.62
CA LYS A 105 -8.54 -17.93 -6.64
C LYS A 105 -7.20 -18.60 -6.38
N LEU A 106 -6.22 -17.84 -5.91
CA LEU A 106 -4.93 -18.39 -5.53
C LEU A 106 -5.05 -19.29 -4.30
N GLU A 107 -5.80 -18.88 -3.29
CA GLU A 107 -6.03 -19.71 -2.09
C GLU A 107 -6.72 -21.05 -2.46
N GLN A 108 -7.72 -21.02 -3.34
CA GLN A 108 -8.36 -22.23 -3.86
C GLN A 108 -7.37 -23.15 -4.58
N LYS A 109 -6.48 -22.58 -5.39
CA LYS A 109 -5.42 -23.31 -6.10
C LYS A 109 -4.41 -23.96 -5.13
N ILE A 110 -4.05 -23.26 -4.05
CA ILE A 110 -3.10 -23.76 -3.04
C ILE A 110 -3.73 -24.86 -2.18
N LYS A 111 -4.95 -24.65 -1.68
CA LYS A 111 -5.62 -25.59 -0.76
C LYS A 111 -6.24 -26.79 -1.49
N GLY A 112 -6.52 -26.69 -2.80
CA GLY A 112 -7.15 -27.77 -3.57
C GLY A 112 -8.62 -28.05 -3.23
N VAL A 113 -9.22 -27.24 -2.36
CA VAL A 113 -10.62 -27.36 -1.91
C VAL A 113 -11.36 -26.07 -2.29
N PRO A 114 -12.62 -26.14 -2.76
CA PRO A 114 -13.41 -24.94 -3.00
C PRO A 114 -13.59 -24.15 -1.70
N VAL A 115 -12.93 -23.01 -1.61
CA VAL A 115 -13.22 -21.99 -0.59
C VAL A 115 -14.65 -21.52 -0.83
N LYS A 116 -15.50 -21.53 0.19
CA LYS A 116 -16.88 -21.01 0.08
C LYS A 116 -16.80 -19.54 -0.37
N SER A 117 -17.08 -19.28 -1.64
CA SER A 117 -17.02 -17.93 -2.19
C SER A 117 -18.13 -17.10 -1.55
N ARG A 118 -17.73 -16.25 -0.61
CA ARG A 118 -18.59 -15.26 0.05
C ARG A 118 -18.23 -13.86 -0.44
N PHE A 119 -17.76 -13.77 -1.69
CA PHE A 119 -17.28 -12.52 -2.26
C PHE A 119 -18.42 -11.51 -2.35
N ASN A 120 -18.40 -10.55 -1.42
CA ASN A 120 -19.32 -9.44 -1.38
C ASN A 120 -18.53 -8.17 -1.66
N VAL A 121 -18.59 -7.69 -2.91
CA VAL A 121 -17.88 -6.48 -3.36
C VAL A 121 -18.14 -5.30 -2.43
N ALA A 122 -19.39 -5.06 -2.04
CA ALA A 122 -19.76 -3.96 -1.16
C ALA A 122 -19.18 -4.14 0.25
N GLY A 123 -19.18 -5.39 0.75
CA GLY A 123 -18.59 -5.74 2.05
C GLY A 123 -17.08 -5.55 2.08
N SER A 124 -16.37 -6.06 1.06
CA SER A 124 -14.92 -5.90 0.92
C SER A 124 -14.52 -4.43 0.76
N LEU A 125 -15.26 -3.64 -0.04
CA LEU A 125 -15.04 -2.20 -0.17
C LEU A 125 -15.23 -1.47 1.16
N ALA A 126 -16.35 -1.70 1.86
CA ALA A 126 -16.63 -1.04 3.14
C ALA A 126 -15.58 -1.38 4.20
N ARG A 127 -15.14 -2.64 4.25
CA ARG A 127 -14.05 -3.09 5.12
C ARG A 127 -12.75 -2.41 4.75
N THR A 128 -12.38 -2.44 3.47
CA THR A 128 -11.13 -1.87 2.96
C THR A 128 -11.08 -0.39 3.23
N ILE A 129 -12.18 0.35 3.01
CA ILE A 129 -12.30 1.77 3.37
C ILE A 129 -12.01 1.94 4.86
N ARG A 130 -12.69 1.20 5.74
CA ARG A 130 -12.48 1.32 7.19
C ARG A 130 -11.04 1.03 7.63
N VAL A 131 -10.41 0.02 7.04
CA VAL A 131 -9.01 -0.35 7.30
C VAL A 131 -8.06 0.73 6.79
N ASN A 132 -8.20 1.13 5.54
CA ASN A 132 -7.30 2.07 4.89
C ASN A 132 -7.48 3.49 5.41
N SER A 133 -8.68 3.92 5.82
CA SER A 133 -8.88 5.22 6.47
C SER A 133 -8.15 5.31 7.82
N ARG A 134 -8.20 4.25 8.64
CA ARG A 134 -7.40 4.19 9.88
C ARG A 134 -5.92 4.24 9.58
N ASN A 135 -5.47 3.48 8.58
CA ASN A 135 -4.07 3.42 8.20
C ASN A 135 -3.60 4.79 7.69
N LEU A 136 -4.39 5.46 6.84
CA LEU A 136 -4.14 6.81 6.36
C LEU A 136 -3.96 7.79 7.51
N LEU A 137 -4.90 7.80 8.46
CA LEU A 137 -4.82 8.69 9.62
C LEU A 137 -3.51 8.46 10.39
N ARG A 138 -3.18 7.19 10.67
CA ARG A 138 -1.96 6.85 11.40
C ARG A 138 -0.70 7.19 10.59
N GLU A 139 -0.66 6.87 9.31
CA GLU A 139 0.46 7.18 8.43
C GLU A 139 0.72 8.69 8.39
N VAL A 140 -0.32 9.50 8.22
CA VAL A 140 -0.20 10.97 8.23
C VAL A 140 0.30 11.46 9.57
N VAL A 141 -0.30 11.02 10.69
CA VAL A 141 0.11 11.45 12.04
C VAL A 141 1.59 11.10 12.30
N PHE A 142 1.99 9.85 12.06
CA PHE A 142 3.39 9.44 12.25
C PHE A 142 4.34 10.13 11.27
N SER A 143 3.91 10.37 10.04
CA SER A 143 4.73 11.10 9.05
C SER A 143 4.97 12.54 9.49
N VAL A 144 3.94 13.23 10.01
CA VAL A 144 4.10 14.59 10.54
C VAL A 144 5.07 14.61 11.71
N PHE A 145 4.95 13.69 12.68
CA PHE A 145 5.91 13.61 13.79
C PHE A 145 7.35 13.35 13.31
N LEU A 146 7.54 12.46 12.33
CA LEU A 146 8.87 12.18 11.76
C LEU A 146 9.43 13.38 10.98
N LEU A 147 8.59 14.11 10.25
CA LEU A 147 9.00 15.35 9.56
C LEU A 147 9.38 16.47 10.53
N LEU A 148 8.70 16.57 11.68
CA LEU A 148 9.12 17.50 12.73
C LEU A 148 10.45 17.08 13.36
N ALA A 149 10.65 15.78 13.59
CA ALA A 149 11.92 15.25 14.09
C ALA A 149 13.09 15.44 13.10
N SER A 150 12.82 15.44 11.78
CA SER A 150 13.84 15.63 10.75
C SER A 150 14.40 17.04 10.66
N LEU A 151 13.75 18.03 11.31
CA LEU A 151 14.28 19.39 11.47
C LEU A 151 15.60 19.42 12.26
N ILE A 152 15.88 18.37 13.06
CA ILE A 152 17.15 18.18 13.74
C ILE A 152 18.13 17.50 12.75
N PRO A 153 19.24 18.16 12.34
CA PRO A 153 20.10 17.68 11.26
C PRO A 153 20.62 16.24 11.44
N VAL A 154 20.95 15.85 12.67
CA VAL A 154 21.44 14.50 13.00
C VAL A 154 20.34 13.43 12.86
N LEU A 155 19.09 13.79 13.15
CA LEU A 155 17.95 12.86 13.06
C LEU A 155 17.38 12.77 11.65
N ASN A 156 17.73 13.69 10.75
CA ASN A 156 17.17 13.76 9.40
C ASN A 156 17.40 12.47 8.59
N VAL A 157 18.63 11.94 8.59
CA VAL A 157 18.96 10.69 7.87
C VAL A 157 18.12 9.52 8.40
N PHE A 158 17.93 9.43 9.72
CA PHE A 158 17.08 8.41 10.33
C PHE A 158 15.60 8.63 10.01
N ALA A 159 15.13 9.87 9.98
CA ALA A 159 13.75 10.21 9.67
C ALA A 159 13.36 9.79 8.24
N ILE A 160 14.23 10.00 7.24
CA ILE A 160 14.00 9.55 5.87
C ILE A 160 13.84 8.03 5.81
N ALA A 161 14.74 7.28 6.46
CA ALA A 161 14.66 5.83 6.51
C ALA A 161 13.39 5.36 7.24
N LEU A 162 13.02 5.98 8.36
CA LEU A 162 11.81 5.67 9.12
C LEU A 162 10.53 5.99 8.34
N LEU A 163 10.50 7.10 7.60
CA LEU A 163 9.37 7.47 6.74
C LEU A 163 9.17 6.42 5.64
N PHE A 164 10.24 5.94 5.03
CA PHE A 164 10.16 4.86 4.05
C PHE A 164 9.61 3.57 4.69
N LEU A 165 10.14 3.17 5.85
CA LEU A 165 9.65 1.98 6.57
C LEU A 165 8.18 2.11 6.99
N LEU A 166 7.75 3.31 7.39
CA LEU A 166 6.36 3.61 7.74
C LEU A 166 5.45 3.44 6.53
N GLN A 167 5.82 4.02 5.38
CA GLN A 167 5.06 3.86 4.14
C GLN A 167 5.00 2.40 3.70
N ALA A 168 6.14 1.69 3.73
CA ALA A 168 6.22 0.27 3.40
C ALA A 168 5.32 -0.57 4.31
N TYR A 169 5.31 -0.31 5.63
CA TYR A 169 4.43 -1.01 6.56
C TYR A 169 2.95 -0.85 6.18
N PHE A 170 2.48 0.37 5.93
CA PHE A 170 1.06 0.61 5.66
C PHE A 170 0.61 0.14 4.27
N VAL A 171 1.49 0.21 3.27
CA VAL A 171 1.24 -0.38 1.95
C VAL A 171 1.15 -1.90 2.06
N GLY A 172 2.12 -2.53 2.73
CA GLY A 172 2.10 -3.96 2.97
C GLY A 172 0.89 -4.42 3.76
N PHE A 173 0.47 -3.65 4.78
CA PHE A 173 -0.77 -3.89 5.52
C PHE A 173 -1.97 -3.95 4.57
N GLY A 174 -2.11 -2.97 3.68
CA GLY A 174 -3.24 -2.91 2.74
C GLY A 174 -3.30 -4.14 1.82
N ILE A 175 -2.14 -4.58 1.32
CA ILE A 175 -2.04 -5.76 0.45
C ILE A 175 -2.34 -7.06 1.22
N MET A 176 -1.88 -7.16 2.47
CA MET A 176 -2.15 -8.31 3.34
C MET A 176 -3.64 -8.45 3.69
N ASP A 177 -4.39 -7.34 3.80
CA ASP A 177 -5.81 -7.37 4.14
C ASP A 177 -6.63 -8.12 3.09
N TYR A 178 -6.21 -8.18 1.82
CA TYR A 178 -6.91 -8.93 0.76
C TYR A 178 -7.02 -10.44 1.03
N TYR A 179 -6.08 -11.01 1.81
CA TYR A 179 -6.19 -12.38 2.29
C TYR A 179 -6.93 -12.43 3.62
N LEU A 180 -6.54 -11.55 4.56
CA LEU A 180 -7.03 -11.59 5.93
C LEU A 180 -8.51 -11.22 6.05
N GLU A 181 -9.08 -10.49 5.09
CA GLU A 181 -10.48 -10.09 5.14
C GLU A 181 -11.47 -11.26 5.15
N ARG A 182 -11.06 -12.41 4.63
CA ARG A 182 -11.88 -13.63 4.56
C ARG A 182 -11.87 -14.44 5.84
N HIS A 183 -10.77 -14.40 6.58
CA HIS A 183 -10.52 -15.27 7.72
C HIS A 183 -10.60 -14.55 9.06
N TYR A 184 -10.47 -13.22 9.05
CA TYR A 184 -10.35 -12.41 10.27
C TYR A 184 -11.27 -11.22 10.28
N THR A 185 -11.77 -10.88 11.45
CA THR A 185 -12.42 -9.61 11.71
C THR A 185 -11.43 -8.45 11.59
N TYR A 186 -11.95 -7.23 11.49
CA TYR A 186 -11.14 -6.02 11.45
C TYR A 186 -10.09 -5.93 12.57
N ARG A 187 -10.47 -6.27 13.81
CA ARG A 187 -9.58 -6.20 14.98
C ARG A 187 -8.50 -7.27 14.93
N GLU A 188 -8.86 -8.46 14.47
CA GLU A 188 -7.93 -9.58 14.33
C GLU A 188 -6.92 -9.33 13.21
N THR A 189 -7.34 -8.77 12.06
CA THR A 189 -6.41 -8.35 11.00
C THR A 189 -5.35 -7.40 11.53
N VAL A 190 -5.78 -6.36 12.28
CA VAL A 190 -4.84 -5.41 12.87
C VAL A 190 -3.81 -6.11 13.75
N THR A 191 -4.26 -7.06 14.57
CA THR A 191 -3.41 -7.81 15.49
C THR A 191 -2.46 -8.74 14.73
N LYS A 192 -2.97 -9.47 13.74
CA LYS A 192 -2.19 -10.43 12.94
C LYS A 192 -1.14 -9.72 12.09
N VAL A 193 -1.48 -8.61 11.43
CA VAL A 193 -0.48 -7.81 10.69
C VAL A 193 0.56 -7.21 11.64
N TYR A 194 0.17 -6.78 12.85
CA TYR A 194 1.14 -6.28 13.83
C TYR A 194 2.13 -7.38 14.31
N GLN A 195 1.66 -8.62 14.50
CA GLN A 195 2.51 -9.77 14.81
C GLN A 195 3.48 -10.10 13.66
N HIS A 196 3.05 -9.87 12.42
CA HIS A 196 3.84 -10.07 11.19
C HIS A 196 4.33 -8.76 10.56
N LYS A 197 4.57 -7.72 11.39
CA LYS A 197 4.90 -6.36 10.91
C LYS A 197 6.12 -6.29 10.01
N TRP A 198 7.11 -7.17 10.21
CA TRP A 198 8.31 -7.19 9.37
C TRP A 198 8.02 -7.75 7.99
N ALA A 199 7.15 -8.76 7.89
CA ALA A 199 6.66 -9.23 6.59
C ALA A 199 5.85 -8.14 5.88
N ALA A 200 5.06 -7.35 6.61
CA ALA A 200 4.31 -6.22 6.03
C ALA A 200 5.25 -5.16 5.47
N ILE A 201 6.27 -4.75 6.23
CA ILE A 201 7.31 -3.82 5.77
C ILE A 201 8.02 -4.37 4.53
N THR A 202 8.44 -5.63 4.54
CA THR A 202 9.13 -6.24 3.39
C THR A 202 8.24 -6.25 2.15
N LEU A 203 6.97 -6.66 2.29
CA LEU A 203 6.02 -6.70 1.18
C LEU A 203 5.78 -5.31 0.59
N GLY A 204 5.57 -4.29 1.45
CA GLY A 204 5.37 -2.93 0.98
C GLY A 204 6.63 -2.31 0.39
N ALA A 205 7.82 -2.63 0.91
CA ALA A 205 9.08 -2.18 0.34
C ALA A 205 9.29 -2.76 -1.07
N ILE A 206 8.96 -4.05 -1.26
CA ILE A 206 8.95 -4.69 -2.59
C ILE A 206 7.95 -3.99 -3.51
N PHE A 207 6.72 -3.73 -3.05
CA PHE A 207 5.71 -3.03 -3.84
C PHE A 207 6.17 -1.64 -4.29
N ILE A 208 6.67 -0.83 -3.35
CA ILE A 208 7.17 0.52 -3.62
C ILE A 208 8.36 0.46 -4.59
N GLY A 209 9.30 -0.47 -4.36
CA GLY A 209 10.45 -0.67 -5.24
C GLY A 209 10.07 -1.10 -6.65
N MET A 210 9.03 -1.94 -6.80
CA MET A 210 8.53 -2.33 -8.12
C MET A 210 7.88 -1.16 -8.85
N ILE A 211 7.06 -0.35 -8.19
CA ILE A 211 6.42 0.83 -8.82
C ILE A 211 7.45 1.85 -9.31
N LEU A 212 8.66 1.85 -8.77
CA LEU A 212 9.76 2.69 -9.27
C LEU A 212 10.13 2.38 -10.73
N ILE A 213 9.86 1.16 -11.21
CA ILE A 213 9.98 0.78 -12.62
C ILE A 213 8.67 1.15 -13.35
N PRO A 214 8.66 2.18 -14.21
CA PRO A 214 7.43 2.65 -14.84
C PRO A 214 6.77 1.56 -15.69
N VAL A 215 5.43 1.56 -15.73
CA VAL A 215 4.58 0.66 -16.52
C VAL A 215 4.72 -0.82 -16.13
N ILE A 216 5.87 -1.44 -16.36
CA ILE A 216 6.11 -2.88 -16.08
C ILE A 216 5.99 -3.14 -14.59
N GLY A 217 6.67 -2.33 -13.77
CA GLY A 217 6.63 -2.47 -12.33
C GLY A 217 5.24 -2.21 -11.76
N ALA A 218 4.55 -1.19 -12.26
CA ALA A 218 3.16 -0.89 -11.90
C ALA A 218 2.19 -2.05 -12.23
N VAL A 219 2.34 -2.67 -13.40
CA VAL A 219 1.51 -3.81 -13.84
C VAL A 219 1.75 -5.01 -12.94
N MET A 220 3.02 -5.31 -12.66
CA MET A 220 3.43 -6.52 -11.97
C MET A 220 3.27 -6.42 -10.45
N ALA A 221 3.50 -5.23 -9.86
CA ALA A 221 3.56 -5.03 -8.41
C ALA A 221 2.30 -5.51 -7.70
N SER A 222 1.13 -5.04 -8.12
CA SER A 222 -0.14 -5.35 -7.47
C SER A 222 -0.45 -6.85 -7.46
N TYR A 223 -0.19 -7.53 -8.57
CA TYR A 223 -0.42 -8.97 -8.69
C TYR A 223 0.55 -9.77 -7.83
N PHE A 224 1.87 -9.61 -8.04
CA PHE A 224 2.87 -10.45 -7.36
C PHE A 224 2.90 -10.25 -5.85
N THR A 225 2.68 -9.02 -5.38
CA THR A 225 2.61 -8.75 -3.94
C THR A 225 1.36 -9.35 -3.30
N THR A 226 0.22 -9.34 -4.00
CA THR A 226 -1.00 -10.04 -3.54
C THR A 226 -0.78 -11.56 -3.49
N VAL A 227 -0.14 -12.12 -4.51
CA VAL A 227 0.21 -13.56 -4.56
C VAL A 227 1.15 -13.92 -3.40
N ALA A 228 2.18 -13.12 -3.16
CA ALA A 228 3.15 -13.32 -2.08
C ALA A 228 2.48 -13.27 -0.70
N ALA A 229 1.62 -12.28 -0.46
CA ALA A 229 0.89 -12.13 0.80
C ALA A 229 -0.05 -13.32 1.07
N THR A 230 -0.79 -13.75 0.03
CA THR A 230 -1.70 -14.90 0.13
C THR A 230 -0.94 -16.18 0.47
N ARG A 231 0.19 -16.43 -0.20
CA ARG A 231 1.03 -17.60 0.09
C ARG A 231 1.59 -17.57 1.51
N TYR A 232 2.14 -16.42 1.92
CA TYR A 232 2.69 -16.23 3.25
C TYR A 232 1.70 -16.63 4.34
N PHE A 233 0.47 -16.11 4.30
CA PHE A 233 -0.53 -16.46 5.30
C PHE A 233 -1.11 -17.86 5.14
N SER A 234 -1.24 -18.37 3.92
CA SER A 234 -1.73 -19.74 3.71
C SER A 234 -0.82 -20.79 4.36
N VAL A 235 0.50 -20.58 4.33
CA VAL A 235 1.50 -21.46 4.97
C VAL A 235 1.39 -21.34 6.48
N ILE A 236 1.37 -20.12 7.02
CA ILE A 236 1.24 -19.88 8.47
C ILE A 236 -0.04 -20.51 9.03
N GLU A 237 -1.15 -20.44 8.29
CA GLU A 237 -2.39 -21.06 8.73
C GLU A 237 -2.34 -22.58 8.69
N SER A 238 -1.68 -23.16 7.67
CA SER A 238 -1.51 -24.61 7.61
C SER A 238 -0.67 -25.16 8.77
N GLU A 239 0.35 -24.42 9.20
CA GLU A 239 1.19 -24.77 10.36
C GLU A 239 0.46 -24.64 11.70
N GLN A 240 -0.58 -23.80 11.79
CA GLN A 240 -1.38 -23.63 13.02
C GLN A 240 -2.49 -24.68 13.15
N THR A 241 -2.89 -25.32 12.04
CA THR A 241 -3.90 -26.38 12.02
C THR A 241 -3.32 -27.80 12.11
N ALA A 242 -1.99 -27.94 12.07
CA ALA A 242 -1.25 -29.20 12.20
C ALA A 242 -0.81 -29.41 13.66
#